data_AF-A0A9X8DYB6-F1
#
_entry.id   AF-A0A9X8DYB6-F1
#
_cell.length_a   1.000
_cell.length_b   1.000
_cell.length_c   1.000
_cell.angle_alpha   90.00
_cell.angle_beta   90.00
_cell.angle_gamma   90.00
#
_symmetry.space_group_name_H-M   'P 1'
#
loop_
_entity.id
_entity.type
_entity.pdbx_description
1 polymer ?
#
loop_
_entity_poly.entity_id
_entity_poly.type
_entity_poly.pdbx_seq_one_letter_code
_entity_poly.pdbx_strand_id
1 'polypeptide(L)'
;LRFGDANFDDATTQTSQSVTFAKPVGISSTPGTFLQPWWTPTSAGSNKGLCLLLGQTNATATVKVSEVCNDQFTPSSFVDISVVAPATAVIALYNSKANAALTLLLVEVFGSNVFFRSSFVLEESAGEFDFGSFYSWYPAPSLALVGPGRIAVAFLNANRRGQPHTQLFSIRDGRIDPVTPLIRVSKDDFSLAGHGVNQTSGSVTIAAAAVSPEAYVVAFGGQLDALSPKRLTLVESFGPLVGIGAKGVVVQGVVKVGTGLTVGSVYYTTTRGDIVEGPPGGSVVYFSNNATAVADSRLGVAVDSKAIYIAPSPTK
;
A
#
# COMPACT_ATOMS: atom_id res chain seq x y z
N LEU A 1 31.28 -6.36 -9.95
CA LEU A 1 30.51 -5.10 -9.79
C LEU A 1 30.29 -4.88 -8.29
N ARG A 2 30.51 -3.66 -7.78
CA ARG A 2 30.17 -3.30 -6.39
C ARG A 2 28.89 -2.46 -6.41
N PHE A 3 27.89 -2.85 -5.64
CA PHE A 3 26.63 -2.14 -5.47
C PHE A 3 26.60 -1.48 -4.11
N GLY A 4 26.10 -0.24 -4.03
CA GLY A 4 26.02 0.50 -2.79
C GLY A 4 27.37 0.81 -2.14
N ASP A 5 27.31 1.41 -0.96
CA ASP A 5 28.48 1.64 -0.13
C ASP A 5 28.96 0.33 0.54
N ALA A 6 30.18 0.32 1.07
CA ALA A 6 30.64 -0.82 1.86
C ALA A 6 30.02 -0.76 3.25
N ASN A 7 29.67 -1.92 3.82
CA ASN A 7 29.39 -2.00 5.25
C ASN A 7 30.66 -1.60 6.01
N PHE A 8 30.50 -0.79 7.06
CA PHE A 8 31.62 -0.27 7.84
C PHE A 8 31.20 -0.13 9.30
N ASP A 9 32.08 -0.55 10.21
CA ASP A 9 31.94 -0.27 11.64
C ASP A 9 32.81 0.94 11.99
N ASP A 10 32.19 2.06 12.33
CA ASP A 10 32.92 3.22 12.82
C ASP A 10 33.35 2.98 14.26
N ALA A 11 34.63 2.63 14.43
CA ALA A 11 35.25 2.39 15.72
C ALA A 11 35.20 3.61 16.67
N THR A 12 34.98 4.82 16.14
CA THR A 12 34.96 6.09 16.89
C THR A 12 33.57 6.36 17.46
N THR A 13 32.53 6.12 16.67
CA THR A 13 31.13 6.36 17.07
C THR A 13 30.42 5.07 17.54
N GLN A 14 31.09 3.91 17.42
CA GLN A 14 30.51 2.57 17.60
C GLN A 14 29.22 2.38 16.79
N THR A 15 29.12 3.03 15.63
CA THR A 15 27.98 2.86 14.73
C THR A 15 28.34 1.91 13.60
N SER A 16 27.58 0.82 13.48
CA SER A 16 27.62 -0.05 12.30
C SER A 16 26.80 0.58 11.18
N GLN A 17 27.41 0.72 10.01
CA GLN A 17 26.74 1.06 8.76
C GLN A 17 26.43 -0.23 8.00
N SER A 18 25.14 -0.49 7.81
CA SER A 18 24.66 -1.59 6.96
C SER A 18 24.01 -1.03 5.71
N VAL A 19 24.43 -1.51 4.55
CA VAL A 19 23.78 -1.21 3.27
C VAL A 19 22.66 -2.21 3.05
N THR A 20 21.45 -1.69 2.91
CA THR A 20 20.26 -2.51 2.68
C THR A 20 19.81 -2.37 1.24
N PHE A 21 19.39 -3.49 0.65
CA PHE A 21 18.91 -3.57 -0.73
C PHE A 21 17.47 -4.07 -0.74
N ALA A 22 16.62 -3.46 -1.57
CA ALA A 22 15.31 -4.03 -1.90
C ALA A 22 15.44 -5.12 -2.97
N LYS A 23 14.32 -5.70 -3.43
CA LYS A 23 14.34 -6.57 -4.61
C LYS A 23 14.66 -5.76 -5.89
N PRO A 24 15.41 -6.31 -6.87
CA PRO A 24 15.57 -5.67 -8.17
C PRO A 24 14.28 -5.81 -9.00
N VAL A 25 14.04 -4.86 -9.91
CA VAL A 25 12.96 -4.95 -10.90
C VAL A 25 13.47 -4.66 -12.30
N GLY A 26 13.07 -5.46 -13.28
CA GLY A 26 13.46 -5.28 -14.68
C GLY A 26 12.70 -4.12 -15.34
N ILE A 27 13.38 -3.32 -16.16
CA ILE A 27 12.78 -2.20 -16.90
C ILE A 27 12.60 -2.61 -18.36
N SER A 28 11.35 -2.81 -18.78
CA SER A 28 11.06 -3.42 -20.09
C SER A 28 11.23 -2.46 -21.26
N SER A 29 11.21 -1.14 -21.04
CA SER A 29 11.56 -0.15 -22.09
C SER A 29 13.01 -0.26 -22.55
N THR A 30 13.88 -0.83 -21.71
CA THR A 30 15.32 -1.00 -22.01
C THR A 30 15.73 -2.43 -21.63
N PRO A 31 15.54 -3.42 -22.53
CA PRO A 31 15.77 -4.83 -22.22
C PRO A 31 17.17 -5.12 -21.66
N GLY A 32 17.23 -5.99 -20.65
CA GLY A 32 18.47 -6.31 -19.94
C GLY A 32 18.85 -5.30 -18.85
N THR A 33 18.04 -4.27 -18.60
CA THR A 33 18.24 -3.34 -17.47
C THR A 33 17.33 -3.64 -16.29
N PHE A 34 17.80 -3.28 -15.09
CA PHE A 34 17.05 -3.39 -13.85
C PHE A 34 17.31 -2.20 -12.92
N LEU A 35 16.31 -1.84 -12.12
CA LEU A 35 16.46 -0.93 -10.99
C LEU A 35 16.69 -1.73 -9.71
N GLN A 36 17.69 -1.31 -8.93
CA GLN A 36 18.02 -1.86 -7.62
C GLN A 36 18.01 -0.74 -6.58
N PRO A 37 16.93 -0.63 -5.78
CA PRO A 37 16.90 0.30 -4.65
C PRO A 37 17.85 -0.15 -3.55
N TRP A 38 18.55 0.81 -2.95
CA TRP A 38 19.41 0.60 -1.79
C TRP A 38 19.48 1.85 -0.90
N TRP A 39 19.76 1.67 0.39
CA TRP A 39 19.90 2.78 1.34
C TRP A 39 20.81 2.38 2.52
N THR A 40 21.27 3.38 3.28
CA THR A 40 22.08 3.21 4.49
C THR A 40 21.50 4.03 5.65
N PRO A 41 21.42 3.48 6.88
CA PRO A 41 20.73 4.13 7.99
C PRO A 41 21.56 5.13 8.81
N THR A 42 22.86 5.37 8.56
CA THR A 42 23.69 6.13 9.54
C THR A 42 24.55 7.28 9.01
N SER A 43 24.83 8.15 9.98
CA SER A 43 25.03 9.60 9.95
C SER A 43 26.48 10.08 9.96
N ALA A 44 27.44 9.23 9.61
CA ALA A 44 28.83 9.64 9.44
C ALA A 44 29.13 9.84 7.94
N GLY A 45 28.97 11.07 7.44
CA GLY A 45 29.56 11.48 6.16
C GLY A 45 28.62 11.81 4.98
N SER A 46 27.34 12.13 5.24
CA SER A 46 26.23 12.44 4.31
C SER A 46 25.31 11.24 4.02
N ASN A 47 24.18 11.18 4.73
CA ASN A 47 23.09 10.27 4.41
C ASN A 47 22.57 10.60 3.01
N LYS A 48 22.74 9.68 2.06
CA LYS A 48 22.32 9.84 0.65
C LYS A 48 20.81 9.59 0.45
N GLY A 49 20.10 9.16 1.50
CA GLY A 49 18.73 8.68 1.45
C GLY A 49 18.60 7.40 0.62
N LEU A 50 17.50 7.31 -0.14
CA LEU A 50 17.23 6.20 -1.03
C LEU A 50 18.00 6.41 -2.32
N CYS A 51 18.83 5.43 -2.66
CA CYS A 51 19.56 5.36 -3.91
C CYS A 51 18.93 4.33 -4.85
N LEU A 52 18.90 4.67 -6.14
CA LEU A 52 18.42 3.81 -7.21
C LEU A 52 19.56 3.58 -8.19
N LEU A 53 20.04 2.35 -8.23
CA LEU A 53 21.02 1.92 -9.22
C LEU A 53 20.30 1.37 -10.45
N LEU A 54 20.63 1.90 -11.62
CA LEU A 54 20.29 1.28 -12.91
C LEU A 54 21.43 0.33 -13.29
N GLY A 55 21.16 -0.96 -13.23
CA GLY A 55 22.06 -2.01 -13.69
C GLY A 55 21.70 -2.45 -15.09
N GLN A 56 22.69 -2.95 -15.83
CA GLN A 56 22.49 -3.64 -17.10
C GLN A 56 23.21 -4.98 -17.05
N THR A 57 22.49 -6.04 -17.39
CA THR A 57 23.02 -7.40 -17.50
C THR A 57 23.00 -7.82 -18.96
N ASN A 58 24.12 -8.39 -19.41
CA ASN A 58 24.25 -9.09 -20.69
C ASN A 58 24.78 -10.51 -20.44
N ALA A 59 25.02 -11.27 -21.51
CA ALA A 59 25.46 -12.67 -21.42
C ALA A 59 26.79 -12.87 -20.66
N THR A 60 27.61 -11.83 -20.51
CA THR A 60 28.98 -11.92 -19.98
C THR A 60 29.20 -11.13 -18.70
N ALA A 61 28.37 -10.12 -18.41
CA ALA A 61 28.60 -9.20 -17.31
C ALA A 61 27.32 -8.50 -16.85
N THR A 62 27.36 -8.07 -15.59
CA THR A 62 26.45 -7.05 -15.05
C THR A 62 27.27 -5.80 -14.77
N VAL A 63 26.81 -4.65 -15.27
CA VAL A 63 27.45 -3.34 -15.12
C VAL A 63 26.49 -2.33 -14.50
N LYS A 64 27.05 -1.36 -13.78
CA LYS A 64 26.33 -0.16 -13.33
C LYS A 64 26.24 0.81 -14.50
N VAL A 65 25.03 1.18 -14.88
CA VAL A 65 24.76 2.19 -15.92
C VAL A 65 24.74 3.58 -15.28
N SER A 66 23.94 3.73 -14.23
CA SER A 66 23.82 4.99 -13.48
C SER A 66 23.36 4.72 -12.04
N GLU A 67 23.46 5.75 -11.20
CA GLU A 67 22.89 5.74 -9.86
C GLU A 67 22.50 7.17 -9.48
N VAL A 68 21.33 7.28 -8.86
CA VAL A 68 20.81 8.54 -8.32
C VAL A 68 20.39 8.29 -6.89
N CYS A 69 20.68 9.25 -6.01
CA CYS A 69 20.28 9.19 -4.60
C CYS A 69 19.45 10.42 -4.27
N ASN A 70 18.51 10.28 -3.34
CA ASN A 70 17.69 11.39 -2.86
C ASN A 70 17.52 11.31 -1.33
N ASP A 71 18.11 12.30 -0.64
CA ASP A 71 18.16 12.40 0.81
C ASP A 71 16.82 12.80 1.46
N GLN A 72 15.86 13.29 0.66
CA GLN A 72 14.50 13.56 1.10
C GLN A 72 13.72 12.27 1.41
N PHE A 73 14.16 11.15 0.85
CA PHE A 73 13.52 9.84 1.03
C PHE A 73 14.49 8.92 1.74
N THR A 74 14.45 8.88 3.07
CA THR A 74 15.28 7.97 3.84
C THR A 74 14.42 6.85 4.41
N PRO A 75 14.56 5.59 3.95
CA PRO A 75 13.77 4.50 4.49
C PRO A 75 14.10 4.26 5.97
N SER A 76 13.06 4.19 6.82
CA SER A 76 13.17 3.77 8.23
C SER A 76 13.08 2.24 8.39
N SER A 77 12.73 1.53 7.32
CA SER A 77 12.46 0.10 7.29
C SER A 77 12.57 -0.41 5.85
N PHE A 78 12.16 -1.65 5.57
CA PHE A 78 12.29 -2.24 4.24
C PHE A 78 11.41 -1.53 3.20
N VAL A 79 11.89 -1.58 1.96
CA VAL A 79 11.29 -0.94 0.79
C VAL A 79 10.75 -2.01 -0.14
N ASP A 80 9.59 -1.75 -0.74
CA ASP A 80 9.10 -2.54 -1.87
C ASP A 80 9.06 -1.69 -3.15
N ILE A 81 9.20 -2.35 -4.29
CA ILE A 81 9.24 -1.71 -5.61
C ILE A 81 8.43 -2.56 -6.61
N SER A 82 7.68 -1.89 -7.48
CA SER A 82 6.92 -2.55 -8.55
C SER A 82 6.95 -1.73 -9.82
N VAL A 83 7.07 -2.38 -10.97
CA VAL A 83 7.02 -1.74 -12.28
C VAL A 83 5.56 -1.57 -12.68
N VAL A 84 5.18 -0.34 -13.03
CA VAL A 84 3.79 0.04 -13.32
C VAL A 84 3.57 0.38 -14.80
N ALA A 85 4.64 0.68 -15.52
CA ALA A 85 4.69 0.89 -16.96
C ALA A 85 6.12 0.61 -17.46
N PRO A 86 6.38 0.48 -18.78
CA PRO A 86 7.66 -0.02 -19.29
C PRO A 86 8.92 0.68 -18.78
N ALA A 87 8.83 1.98 -18.52
CA ALA A 87 9.89 2.85 -18.03
C ALA A 87 9.64 3.37 -16.61
N THR A 88 8.60 2.89 -15.92
CA THR A 88 8.09 3.53 -14.70
C THR A 88 7.92 2.51 -13.58
N ALA A 89 8.41 2.84 -12.40
CA ALA A 89 8.24 2.05 -11.19
C ALA A 89 7.67 2.90 -10.06
N VAL A 90 6.97 2.24 -9.14
CA VAL A 90 6.58 2.81 -7.86
C VAL A 90 7.36 2.13 -6.76
N ILE A 91 7.83 2.93 -5.81
CA ILE A 91 8.52 2.48 -4.62
C ILE A 91 7.66 2.84 -3.41
N ALA A 92 7.44 1.88 -2.51
CA ALA A 92 6.80 2.10 -1.22
C ALA A 92 7.81 1.94 -0.10
N LEU A 93 7.85 2.93 0.79
CA LEU A 93 8.77 2.96 1.93
C LEU A 93 8.14 3.74 3.07
N TYR A 94 8.61 3.50 4.30
CA TYR A 94 8.33 4.39 5.42
C TYR A 94 9.46 5.42 5.51
N ASN A 95 9.16 6.71 5.34
CA ASN A 95 10.17 7.74 5.18
C ASN A 95 10.51 8.38 6.52
N SER A 96 11.72 8.17 7.04
CA SER A 96 12.15 8.75 8.32
C SER A 96 12.12 10.28 8.31
N LYS A 97 12.33 10.93 7.16
CA LYS A 97 12.21 12.40 7.01
C LYS A 97 10.77 12.91 7.09
N ALA A 98 9.79 12.03 6.92
CA ALA A 98 8.37 12.31 7.05
C ALA A 98 7.75 11.56 8.24
N ASN A 99 8.46 11.51 9.38
CA ASN A 99 8.01 10.83 10.60
C ASN A 99 7.62 9.36 10.37
N ALA A 100 8.42 8.65 9.57
CA ALA A 100 8.17 7.27 9.14
C ALA A 100 6.80 7.05 8.48
N ALA A 101 6.18 8.09 7.91
CA ALA A 101 4.96 7.94 7.11
C ALA A 101 5.24 7.08 5.87
N LEU A 102 4.27 6.23 5.52
CA LEU A 102 4.25 5.51 4.26
C LEU A 102 4.28 6.53 3.12
N THR A 103 5.32 6.42 2.30
CA THR A 103 5.59 7.29 1.16
C THR A 103 5.67 6.42 -0.09
N LEU A 104 4.95 6.83 -1.13
CA LEU A 104 5.03 6.25 -2.45
C LEU A 104 5.84 7.18 -3.34
N LEU A 105 6.82 6.65 -4.07
CA LEU A 105 7.64 7.40 -5.01
C LEU A 105 7.37 6.92 -6.42
N LEU A 106 7.16 7.85 -7.35
CA LEU A 106 7.13 7.55 -8.77
C LEU A 106 8.53 7.74 -9.33
N VAL A 107 9.06 6.70 -9.95
CA VAL A 107 10.39 6.67 -10.57
C VAL A 107 10.24 6.40 -12.05
N GLU A 108 11.01 7.12 -12.85
CA GLU A 108 11.07 6.90 -14.30
C GLU A 108 12.51 6.66 -14.75
N VAL A 109 12.67 5.78 -15.74
CA VAL A 109 13.93 5.50 -16.41
C VAL A 109 13.84 5.98 -17.85
N PHE A 110 14.70 6.91 -18.23
CA PHE A 110 14.78 7.41 -19.60
C PHE A 110 16.21 7.31 -20.12
N GLY A 111 16.41 6.44 -21.12
CA GLY A 111 17.74 6.07 -21.59
C GLY A 111 18.56 5.44 -20.46
N SER A 112 19.67 6.10 -20.13
CA SER A 112 20.60 5.68 -19.06
C SER A 112 20.35 6.40 -17.73
N ASN A 113 19.33 7.25 -17.63
CA ASN A 113 19.06 8.08 -16.47
C ASN A 113 17.86 7.58 -15.67
N VAL A 114 17.91 7.79 -14.36
CA VAL A 114 16.82 7.49 -13.41
C VAL A 114 16.36 8.79 -12.76
N PHE A 115 15.05 9.00 -12.68
CA PHE A 115 14.45 10.21 -12.15
C PHE A 115 13.42 9.88 -11.07
N PHE A 116 13.55 10.54 -9.91
CA PHE A 116 12.45 10.66 -8.95
C PHE A 116 11.48 11.72 -9.49
N ARG A 117 10.25 11.33 -9.86
CA ARG A 117 9.28 12.21 -10.53
C ARG A 117 8.36 12.91 -9.55
N SER A 118 7.73 12.13 -8.68
CA SER A 118 6.79 12.64 -7.68
C SER A 118 6.76 11.71 -6.47
N SER A 119 6.15 12.20 -5.41
CA SER A 119 5.88 11.42 -4.20
C SER A 119 4.46 11.65 -3.72
N PHE A 120 3.93 10.66 -3.01
CA PHE A 120 2.70 10.75 -2.23
C PHE A 120 3.02 10.31 -0.81
N VAL A 121 2.70 11.14 0.18
CA VAL A 121 2.93 10.85 1.60
C VAL A 121 1.57 10.58 2.25
N LEU A 122 1.40 9.40 2.82
CA LEU A 122 0.22 9.05 3.60
C LEU A 122 0.40 9.49 5.05
N GLU A 123 0.10 10.75 5.35
CA GLU A 123 0.30 11.36 6.68
C GLU A 123 -0.41 10.59 7.80
N GLU A 124 -1.58 9.99 7.52
CA GLU A 124 -2.33 9.16 8.49
C GLU A 124 -1.56 7.92 8.99
N SER A 125 -0.45 7.56 8.32
CA SER A 125 0.42 6.45 8.72
C SER A 125 1.67 6.87 9.49
N ALA A 126 1.92 8.17 9.65
CA ALA A 126 3.09 8.73 10.32
C ALA A 126 3.17 8.29 11.79
N GLY A 127 4.31 7.76 12.20
CA GLY A 127 4.53 7.32 13.58
C GLY A 127 5.66 6.30 13.68
N GLU A 128 6.10 6.03 14.90
CA GLU A 128 7.16 5.08 15.17
C GLU A 128 6.63 3.64 15.23
N PHE A 129 7.45 2.71 14.75
CA PHE A 129 7.20 1.29 14.87
C PHE A 129 7.68 0.76 16.21
N ASP A 130 6.86 0.94 17.24
CA ASP A 130 7.09 0.35 18.57
C ASP A 130 6.24 -0.93 18.74
N PHE A 131 6.61 -1.98 18.01
CA PHE A 131 5.94 -3.29 18.06
C PHE A 131 6.64 -4.26 19.04
N GLY A 132 7.50 -3.71 19.91
CA GLY A 132 8.50 -4.43 20.70
C GLY A 132 9.86 -4.43 20.01
N SER A 133 10.94 -4.46 20.80
CA SER A 133 12.31 -4.35 20.31
C SER A 133 12.84 -5.72 19.89
N PHE A 134 13.03 -5.96 18.60
CA PHE A 134 13.86 -7.07 18.10
C PHE A 134 15.08 -6.54 17.35
N TYR A 135 16.20 -7.24 17.47
CA TYR A 135 17.50 -6.92 16.88
C TYR A 135 17.57 -6.99 15.34
N SER A 136 16.48 -6.87 14.56
CA SER A 136 16.56 -6.81 13.07
C SER A 136 15.25 -6.78 12.28
N TRP A 137 14.07 -6.96 12.89
CA TRP A 137 12.84 -7.00 12.10
C TRP A 137 12.35 -5.59 11.78
N TYR A 138 12.15 -5.33 10.48
CA TYR A 138 11.58 -4.08 9.98
C TYR A 138 10.34 -4.41 9.14
N PRO A 139 9.23 -3.67 9.31
CA PRO A 139 8.05 -3.87 8.48
C PRO A 139 8.37 -3.52 7.02
N ALA A 140 7.82 -4.27 6.08
CA ALA A 140 7.87 -3.96 4.65
C ALA A 140 6.44 -3.65 4.17
N PRO A 141 6.20 -2.53 3.48
CA PRO A 141 4.99 -2.39 2.69
C PRO A 141 5.03 -3.40 1.52
N SER A 142 3.88 -3.65 0.91
CA SER A 142 3.74 -4.53 -0.23
C SER A 142 2.98 -3.84 -1.35
N LEU A 143 3.55 -3.90 -2.55
CA LEU A 143 2.99 -3.34 -3.78
C LEU A 143 2.46 -4.45 -4.69
N ALA A 144 1.25 -4.26 -5.19
CA ALA A 144 0.67 -5.11 -6.23
C ALA A 144 0.14 -4.25 -7.39
N LEU A 145 0.61 -4.52 -8.61
CA LEU A 145 0.05 -3.91 -9.81
C LEU A 145 -1.30 -4.57 -10.11
N VAL A 146 -2.39 -3.85 -9.84
CA VAL A 146 -3.76 -4.35 -10.03
C VAL A 146 -4.14 -4.28 -11.50
N GLY A 147 -3.81 -3.17 -12.16
CA GLY A 147 -4.00 -2.98 -13.59
C GLY A 147 -3.13 -1.84 -14.12
N PRO A 148 -3.25 -1.48 -15.41
CA PRO A 148 -2.47 -0.39 -16.00
C PRO A 148 -2.63 0.91 -15.20
N GLY A 149 -1.52 1.42 -14.64
CA GLY A 149 -1.53 2.62 -13.81
C GLY A 149 -2.33 2.50 -12.51
N ARG A 150 -2.68 1.31 -12.03
CA ARG A 150 -3.36 1.08 -10.74
C ARG A 150 -2.51 0.19 -9.85
N ILE A 151 -2.14 0.70 -8.69
CA ILE A 151 -1.28 -0.01 -7.73
C ILE A 151 -1.95 -0.10 -6.36
N ALA A 152 -2.09 -1.31 -5.86
CA ALA A 152 -2.51 -1.56 -4.49
C ALA A 152 -1.29 -1.55 -3.58
N VAL A 153 -1.44 -0.90 -2.43
CA VAL A 153 -0.44 -0.86 -1.38
C VAL A 153 -1.03 -1.50 -0.15
N ALA A 154 -0.34 -2.48 0.44
CA ALA A 154 -0.68 -3.04 1.73
C ALA A 154 0.47 -2.81 2.71
N PHE A 155 0.17 -2.39 3.93
CA PHE A 155 1.19 -1.92 4.87
C PHE A 155 0.71 -2.02 6.32
N LEU A 156 1.64 -1.94 7.28
CA LEU A 156 1.35 -1.87 8.71
C LEU A 156 1.34 -0.41 9.15
N ASN A 157 0.23 0.09 9.66
CA ASN A 157 0.10 1.51 10.00
C ASN A 157 0.65 1.79 11.42
N ALA A 158 1.78 2.49 11.52
CA ALA A 158 2.43 2.83 12.78
C ALA A 158 1.53 3.67 13.71
N ASN A 159 0.92 4.73 13.16
CA ASN A 159 -0.02 5.61 13.86
C ASN A 159 -1.25 4.86 14.42
N ARG A 160 -1.57 3.71 13.85
CA ARG A 160 -2.63 2.80 14.30
C ARG A 160 -2.08 1.54 14.95
N ARG A 161 -0.97 1.66 15.68
CA ARG A 161 -0.38 0.57 16.48
C ARG A 161 -0.09 -0.70 15.68
N GLY A 162 0.29 -0.55 14.41
CA GLY A 162 0.60 -1.65 13.50
C GLY A 162 -0.60 -2.36 12.91
N GLN A 163 -1.79 -1.76 12.98
CA GLN A 163 -2.94 -2.28 12.26
C GLN A 163 -2.65 -2.37 10.76
N PRO A 164 -2.90 -3.53 10.13
CA PRO A 164 -2.67 -3.71 8.71
C PRO A 164 -3.72 -2.92 7.93
N HIS A 165 -3.27 -2.17 6.94
CA HIS A 165 -4.08 -1.34 6.07
C HIS A 165 -3.72 -1.58 4.61
N THR A 166 -4.61 -1.12 3.74
CA THR A 166 -4.40 -1.09 2.31
C THR A 166 -5.11 0.09 1.67
N GLN A 167 -4.60 0.50 0.51
CA GLN A 167 -5.22 1.52 -0.31
C GLN A 167 -4.84 1.30 -1.76
N LEU A 168 -5.77 1.53 -2.66
CA LEU A 168 -5.54 1.51 -4.10
C LEU A 168 -5.21 2.92 -4.57
N PHE A 169 -4.20 3.04 -5.44
CA PHE A 169 -3.77 4.29 -6.05
C PHE A 169 -3.83 4.19 -7.57
N SER A 170 -4.07 5.34 -8.20
CA SER A 170 -3.93 5.54 -9.64
C SER A 170 -2.70 6.38 -9.93
N ILE A 171 -2.06 6.08 -11.05
CA ILE A 171 -0.87 6.77 -11.55
C ILE A 171 -1.25 7.40 -12.88
N ARG A 172 -1.34 8.73 -12.90
CA ARG A 172 -1.74 9.51 -14.09
C ARG A 172 -0.94 10.79 -14.13
N ASP A 173 -0.46 11.15 -15.32
CA ASP A 173 0.27 12.41 -15.55
C ASP A 173 1.42 12.65 -14.56
N GLY A 174 2.15 11.59 -14.20
CA GLY A 174 3.27 11.65 -13.27
C GLY A 174 2.86 11.83 -11.80
N ARG A 175 1.59 11.72 -11.45
CA ARG A 175 1.06 11.82 -10.09
C ARG A 175 0.57 10.48 -9.56
N ILE A 176 0.56 10.36 -8.23
CA ILE A 176 0.01 9.22 -7.50
C ILE A 176 -1.17 9.74 -6.69
N ASP A 177 -2.38 9.28 -7.01
CA ASP A 177 -3.61 9.73 -6.36
C ASP A 177 -4.37 8.53 -5.77
N PRO A 178 -4.89 8.62 -4.54
CA PRO A 178 -5.68 7.55 -3.95
C PRO A 178 -6.99 7.37 -4.71
N VAL A 179 -7.33 6.11 -5.00
CA VAL A 179 -8.59 5.70 -5.64
C VAL A 179 -9.58 5.27 -4.57
N THR A 180 -9.14 4.51 -3.58
CA THR A 180 -9.97 4.10 -2.45
C THR A 180 -9.64 4.94 -1.21
N PRO A 181 -10.53 5.01 -0.21
CA PRO A 181 -10.14 5.43 1.13
C PRO A 181 -9.05 4.49 1.70
N LEU A 182 -8.47 4.90 2.82
CA LEU A 182 -7.59 4.03 3.59
C LEU A 182 -8.41 2.92 4.25
N ILE A 183 -8.14 1.66 3.86
CA ILE A 183 -8.91 0.49 4.29
C ILE A 183 -8.09 -0.29 5.31
N ARG A 184 -8.62 -0.50 6.51
CA ARG A 184 -8.02 -1.47 7.44
C ARG A 184 -8.31 -2.90 6.96
N VAL A 185 -7.42 -3.86 7.17
CA VAL A 185 -7.67 -5.27 6.78
C VAL A 185 -7.82 -6.20 7.98
N SER A 186 -7.63 -5.68 9.19
CA SER A 186 -7.93 -6.34 10.47
C SER A 186 -9.24 -5.86 11.09
N LYS A 187 -9.63 -6.52 12.20
CA LYS A 187 -10.66 -6.01 13.11
C LYS A 187 -10.18 -4.74 13.83
N ASP A 188 -11.12 -3.95 14.37
CA ASP A 188 -10.85 -2.70 15.12
C ASP A 188 -9.96 -2.90 16.35
N ASP A 189 -10.09 -4.05 17.02
CA ASP A 189 -9.39 -4.41 18.25
C ASP A 189 -7.99 -5.00 18.01
N PHE A 190 -7.65 -5.32 16.76
CA PHE A 190 -6.33 -5.83 16.43
C PHE A 190 -5.28 -4.73 16.60
N SER A 191 -4.14 -5.09 17.20
CA SER A 191 -2.99 -4.20 17.38
C SER A 191 -1.72 -5.04 17.44
N LEU A 192 -0.63 -4.52 16.87
CA LEU A 192 0.71 -5.06 17.11
C LEU A 192 1.36 -4.40 18.33
N ALA A 193 0.99 -3.16 18.66
CA ALA A 193 1.44 -2.52 19.90
C ALA A 193 0.62 -3.08 21.07
N GLY A 194 1.24 -3.82 21.99
CA GLY A 194 0.53 -4.38 23.16
C GLY A 194 1.12 -5.64 23.77
N HIS A 195 2.12 -6.28 23.15
CA HIS A 195 2.69 -7.54 23.65
C HIS A 195 3.85 -7.39 24.66
N GLY A 196 3.89 -6.24 25.36
CA GLY A 196 4.75 -6.00 26.51
C GLY A 196 5.90 -5.02 26.27
N VAL A 197 6.51 -4.56 27.38
CA VAL A 197 7.68 -3.65 27.43
C VAL A 197 8.98 -4.38 27.08
N ASN A 198 8.90 -5.67 26.76
CA ASN A 198 10.03 -6.55 26.56
C ASN A 198 10.27 -6.81 25.07
N GLN A 199 11.49 -7.23 24.74
CA GLN A 199 11.85 -7.69 23.40
C GLN A 199 10.92 -8.84 22.98
N THR A 200 10.12 -8.63 21.94
CA THR A 200 9.21 -9.63 21.38
C THR A 200 9.87 -10.34 20.20
N SER A 201 9.85 -11.67 20.18
CA SER A 201 10.43 -12.47 19.11
C SER A 201 9.43 -12.68 17.98
N GLY A 202 9.90 -12.66 16.73
CA GLY A 202 9.13 -13.01 15.55
C GLY A 202 8.91 -11.86 14.57
N SER A 203 7.99 -12.05 13.62
CA SER A 203 7.63 -11.08 12.59
C SER A 203 6.19 -11.27 12.12
N VAL A 204 5.55 -10.17 11.73
CA VAL A 204 4.29 -10.19 10.99
C VAL A 204 4.54 -9.57 9.62
N THR A 205 4.23 -10.31 8.56
CA THR A 205 4.38 -9.82 7.19
C THR A 205 3.01 -9.52 6.61
N ILE A 206 2.95 -8.54 5.72
CA ILE A 206 1.79 -8.21 4.92
C ILE A 206 2.16 -8.29 3.44
N ALA A 207 1.26 -8.83 2.63
CA ALA A 207 1.44 -8.97 1.20
C ALA A 207 0.14 -8.62 0.47
N ALA A 208 0.27 -7.95 -0.68
CA ALA A 208 -0.81 -7.73 -1.63
C ALA A 208 -0.55 -8.54 -2.90
N ALA A 209 -1.61 -9.04 -3.52
CA ALA A 209 -1.56 -9.68 -4.82
C ALA A 209 -2.79 -9.30 -5.66
N ALA A 210 -2.58 -8.91 -6.91
CA ALA A 210 -3.67 -8.66 -7.83
C ALA A 210 -4.40 -9.96 -8.17
N VAL A 211 -5.73 -9.90 -8.26
CA VAL A 211 -6.59 -11.02 -8.66
C VAL A 211 -7.28 -10.70 -9.98
N SER A 212 -7.61 -9.43 -10.22
CA SER A 212 -8.12 -8.90 -11.49
C SER A 212 -7.72 -7.43 -11.65
N PRO A 213 -8.00 -6.79 -12.80
CA PRO A 213 -7.78 -5.34 -13.01
C PRO A 213 -8.51 -4.42 -12.02
N GLU A 214 -9.48 -4.95 -11.27
CA GLU A 214 -10.32 -4.24 -10.29
C GLU A 214 -10.23 -4.83 -8.88
N ALA A 215 -9.56 -5.96 -8.70
CA ALA A 215 -9.55 -6.70 -7.44
C ALA A 215 -8.15 -7.13 -7.04
N TYR A 216 -7.89 -7.09 -5.74
CA TYR A 216 -6.65 -7.58 -5.15
C TYR A 216 -6.91 -8.17 -3.78
N VAL A 217 -6.06 -9.11 -3.39
CA VAL A 217 -6.09 -9.73 -2.08
C VAL A 217 -4.96 -9.16 -1.24
N VAL A 218 -5.27 -8.88 0.02
CA VAL A 218 -4.29 -8.56 1.05
C VAL A 218 -4.27 -9.68 2.06
N ALA A 219 -3.10 -10.28 2.26
CA ALA A 219 -2.87 -11.25 3.31
C ALA A 219 -1.89 -10.67 4.31
N PHE A 220 -2.15 -10.91 5.60
CA PHE A 220 -1.14 -10.67 6.63
C PHE A 220 -1.10 -11.84 7.59
N GLY A 221 0.10 -12.14 8.06
CA GLY A 221 0.30 -13.16 9.06
C GLY A 221 1.74 -13.35 9.46
N GLY A 222 1.93 -14.28 10.40
CA GLY A 222 3.22 -14.57 11.00
C GLY A 222 3.06 -14.86 12.48
N GLN A 223 4.09 -14.59 13.25
CA GLN A 223 4.07 -14.69 14.69
C GLN A 223 4.90 -13.55 15.28
N LEU A 224 4.34 -12.77 16.18
CA LEU A 224 5.06 -11.75 16.96
C LEU A 224 4.71 -11.99 18.43
N ASP A 225 5.64 -12.57 19.18
CA ASP A 225 5.41 -13.08 20.52
C ASP A 225 4.21 -14.06 20.57
N ALA A 226 3.20 -13.80 21.38
CA ALA A 226 1.97 -14.60 21.47
C ALA A 226 0.97 -14.30 20.35
N LEU A 227 1.16 -13.25 19.56
CA LEU A 227 0.31 -12.97 18.39
C LEU A 227 0.69 -13.89 17.25
N SER A 228 -0.28 -14.63 16.71
CA SER A 228 -0.12 -15.32 15.43
C SER A 228 -1.29 -14.98 14.48
N PRO A 229 -1.30 -13.75 13.91
CA PRO A 229 -2.34 -13.38 12.97
C PRO A 229 -2.24 -14.24 11.71
N LYS A 230 -3.40 -14.59 11.16
CA LYS A 230 -3.52 -15.18 9.83
C LYS A 230 -4.83 -14.73 9.21
N ARG A 231 -4.76 -13.79 8.26
CA ARG A 231 -5.95 -13.27 7.60
C ARG A 231 -5.69 -12.99 6.14
N LEU A 232 -6.74 -13.21 5.35
CA LEU A 232 -6.81 -12.90 3.94
C LEU A 232 -8.08 -12.06 3.71
N THR A 233 -7.92 -10.93 3.06
CA THR A 233 -8.99 -9.97 2.77
C THR A 233 -9.00 -9.71 1.26
N LEU A 234 -10.14 -9.94 0.62
CA LEU A 234 -10.36 -9.53 -0.77
C LEU A 234 -10.81 -8.08 -0.78
N VAL A 235 -10.15 -7.26 -1.60
CA VAL A 235 -10.50 -5.86 -1.84
C VAL A 235 -10.85 -5.70 -3.30
N GLU A 236 -12.04 -5.18 -3.56
CA GLU A 236 -12.49 -4.89 -4.91
C GLU A 236 -12.80 -3.39 -5.00
N SER A 237 -12.28 -2.77 -6.05
CA SER A 237 -12.54 -1.37 -6.38
C SER A 237 -13.28 -1.36 -7.70
N PHE A 238 -14.60 -1.41 -7.58
CA PHE A 238 -15.51 -1.11 -8.67
C PHE A 238 -15.46 0.40 -8.94
N GLY A 239 -15.63 0.78 -10.21
CA GLY A 239 -15.99 2.16 -10.51
C GLY A 239 -17.31 2.54 -9.82
N PRO A 240 -17.69 3.82 -9.85
CA PRO A 240 -18.99 4.25 -9.32
C PRO A 240 -20.09 3.35 -9.87
N LEU A 241 -20.92 2.81 -8.97
CA LEU A 241 -21.97 1.86 -9.33
C LEU A 241 -22.87 2.45 -10.41
N VAL A 242 -22.95 1.76 -11.54
CA VAL A 242 -23.89 2.09 -12.63
C VAL A 242 -25.24 1.43 -12.30
N GLY A 243 -25.86 1.91 -11.23
CA GLY A 243 -27.26 1.69 -10.85
C GLY A 243 -27.70 0.29 -10.39
N ILE A 244 -28.85 0.25 -9.72
CA ILE A 244 -29.56 -0.99 -9.34
C ILE A 244 -30.82 -1.09 -10.20
N GLY A 245 -31.09 -2.24 -10.80
CA GLY A 245 -32.47 -2.49 -11.21
C GLY A 245 -32.80 -3.92 -11.59
N ALA A 246 -34.03 -4.28 -11.26
CA ALA A 246 -34.63 -5.57 -11.59
C ALA A 246 -34.92 -5.73 -13.10
N LYS A 247 -34.86 -4.63 -13.89
CA LYS A 247 -35.10 -4.58 -15.35
C LYS A 247 -34.34 -3.44 -16.07
N GLY A 248 -33.27 -2.87 -15.48
CA GLY A 248 -32.53 -1.76 -16.09
C GLY A 248 -31.58 -1.05 -15.11
N VAL A 249 -30.75 -0.14 -15.63
CA VAL A 249 -29.79 0.67 -14.85
C VAL A 249 -30.49 1.90 -14.27
N VAL A 250 -30.51 2.06 -12.93
CA VAL A 250 -31.03 3.28 -12.28
C VAL A 250 -29.89 4.09 -11.68
N VAL A 251 -29.56 5.23 -12.29
CA VAL A 251 -28.43 6.10 -11.88
C VAL A 251 -28.83 7.12 -10.81
N GLN A 252 -30.12 7.45 -10.69
CA GLN A 252 -30.66 8.33 -9.63
C GLN A 252 -32.11 7.97 -9.29
N GLY A 253 -32.52 8.23 -8.04
CA GLY A 253 -33.92 8.10 -7.59
C GLY A 253 -34.17 6.93 -6.65
N VAL A 254 -35.44 6.61 -6.43
CA VAL A 254 -35.87 5.56 -5.50
C VAL A 254 -35.99 4.22 -6.23
N VAL A 255 -35.26 3.21 -5.76
CA VAL A 255 -35.26 1.84 -6.33
C VAL A 255 -35.80 0.84 -5.32
N LYS A 256 -36.73 -0.02 -5.76
CA LYS A 256 -37.21 -1.16 -4.96
C LYS A 256 -36.20 -2.31 -5.06
N VAL A 257 -35.68 -2.75 -3.93
CA VAL A 257 -34.61 -3.75 -3.85
C VAL A 257 -34.99 -5.03 -3.07
N GLY A 258 -36.20 -5.11 -2.53
CA GLY A 258 -36.68 -6.32 -1.84
C GLY A 258 -37.47 -6.00 -0.58
N THR A 259 -37.30 -6.80 0.48
CA THR A 259 -37.90 -6.57 1.80
C THR A 259 -36.84 -6.75 2.88
N GLY A 260 -36.91 -5.97 3.96
CA GLY A 260 -36.02 -6.12 5.12
C GLY A 260 -34.95 -5.03 5.25
N LEU A 261 -35.21 -3.83 4.71
CA LEU A 261 -34.35 -2.68 4.94
C LEU A 261 -34.74 -1.93 6.23
N THR A 262 -33.74 -1.40 6.91
CA THR A 262 -33.85 -0.49 8.04
C THR A 262 -33.90 0.94 7.51
N VAL A 263 -35.04 1.62 7.70
CA VAL A 263 -35.25 2.99 7.21
C VAL A 263 -34.20 3.93 7.83
N GLY A 264 -33.57 4.75 6.99
CA GLY A 264 -32.51 5.69 7.38
C GLY A 264 -31.09 5.10 7.34
N SER A 265 -30.93 3.79 7.19
CA SER A 265 -29.62 3.16 7.09
C SER A 265 -29.00 3.29 5.70
N VAL A 266 -27.67 3.34 5.66
CA VAL A 266 -26.89 3.37 4.41
C VAL A 266 -26.62 1.94 3.96
N TYR A 267 -26.80 1.66 2.67
CA TYR A 267 -26.57 0.33 2.11
C TYR A 267 -25.42 0.34 1.10
N TYR A 268 -24.68 -0.76 1.09
CA TYR A 268 -23.54 -1.01 0.20
C TYR A 268 -23.77 -2.31 -0.57
N THR A 269 -23.16 -2.44 -1.73
CA THR A 269 -23.02 -3.75 -2.37
C THR A 269 -21.71 -4.38 -1.95
N THR A 270 -21.76 -5.68 -1.63
CA THR A 270 -20.55 -6.50 -1.54
C THR A 270 -20.12 -6.95 -2.93
N THR A 271 -18.91 -7.51 -2.97
CA THR A 271 -18.28 -8.21 -4.09
C THR A 271 -19.12 -9.38 -4.63
N ARG A 272 -19.99 -9.96 -3.79
CA ARG A 272 -20.90 -11.06 -4.16
C ARG A 272 -22.22 -10.57 -4.76
N GLY A 273 -22.40 -9.25 -4.85
CA GLY A 273 -23.68 -8.64 -5.23
C GLY A 273 -24.69 -8.59 -4.09
N ASP A 274 -24.28 -8.87 -2.85
CA ASP A 274 -25.17 -8.78 -1.69
C ASP A 274 -25.38 -7.32 -1.31
N ILE A 275 -26.62 -6.93 -1.05
CA ILE A 275 -26.96 -5.61 -0.47
C ILE A 275 -26.89 -5.75 1.05
N VAL A 276 -26.06 -4.92 1.66
CA VAL A 276 -25.73 -5.04 3.09
C VAL A 276 -25.79 -3.67 3.77
N GLU A 277 -26.28 -3.66 5.00
CA GLU A 277 -26.42 -2.46 5.82
C GLU A 277 -25.06 -2.03 6.38
N GLY A 278 -24.68 -0.77 6.17
CA GLY A 278 -23.45 -0.19 6.70
C GLY A 278 -23.70 0.98 7.64
N PRO A 279 -22.73 1.29 8.52
CA PRO A 279 -22.83 2.39 9.46
C PRO A 279 -22.96 3.75 8.72
N PRO A 280 -23.68 4.72 9.29
CA PRO A 280 -23.78 6.06 8.72
C PRO A 280 -22.40 6.69 8.55
N GLY A 281 -22.08 7.18 7.35
CA GLY A 281 -20.84 7.92 7.09
C GLY A 281 -19.54 7.09 7.06
N GLY A 282 -19.62 5.75 7.15
CA GLY A 282 -18.44 4.89 7.02
C GLY A 282 -17.85 4.95 5.60
N SER A 283 -16.57 5.26 5.47
CA SER A 283 -15.85 5.15 4.19
C SER A 283 -15.49 3.71 3.84
N VAL A 284 -15.53 2.81 4.82
CA VAL A 284 -15.22 1.39 4.73
C VAL A 284 -16.15 0.63 5.68
N VAL A 285 -16.76 -0.45 5.22
CA VAL A 285 -17.67 -1.28 6.02
C VAL A 285 -17.24 -2.73 5.95
N TYR A 286 -17.06 -3.36 7.11
CA TYR A 286 -16.76 -4.79 7.21
C TYR A 286 -18.05 -5.59 7.32
N PHE A 287 -18.21 -6.56 6.44
CA PHE A 287 -19.28 -7.56 6.51
C PHE A 287 -18.67 -8.90 6.84
N SER A 288 -18.99 -9.42 8.03
CA SER A 288 -18.43 -10.66 8.56
C SER A 288 -16.89 -10.65 8.65
N ASN A 289 -16.25 -11.82 8.68
CA ASN A 289 -14.79 -11.93 8.74
C ASN A 289 -14.09 -11.69 7.38
N ASN A 290 -14.82 -11.69 6.26
CA ASN A 290 -14.19 -11.90 4.94
C ASN A 290 -14.51 -10.85 3.86
N ALA A 291 -15.44 -9.92 4.08
CA ALA A 291 -15.84 -8.95 3.06
C ALA A 291 -15.75 -7.51 3.57
N THR A 292 -15.30 -6.61 2.70
CA THR A 292 -15.19 -5.18 2.99
C THR A 292 -15.82 -4.41 1.82
N ALA A 293 -16.74 -3.49 2.08
CA ALA A 293 -17.15 -2.46 1.13
C ALA A 293 -16.38 -1.17 1.36
N VAL A 294 -16.25 -0.39 0.29
CA VAL A 294 -15.68 0.96 0.31
C VAL A 294 -16.76 1.97 -0.07
N ALA A 295 -16.51 3.25 0.20
CA ALA A 295 -17.45 4.34 -0.09
C ALA A 295 -18.00 4.32 -1.53
N ASP A 296 -17.20 3.90 -2.51
CA ASP A 296 -17.60 3.84 -3.92
C ASP A 296 -18.63 2.73 -4.23
N SER A 297 -18.77 1.73 -3.34
CA SER A 297 -19.81 0.71 -3.44
C SER A 297 -21.09 1.06 -2.68
N ARG A 298 -21.19 2.31 -2.19
CA ARG A 298 -22.42 2.84 -1.58
C ARG A 298 -23.54 2.87 -2.62
N LEU A 299 -24.63 2.19 -2.28
CA LEU A 299 -25.83 2.14 -3.09
C LEU A 299 -26.75 3.33 -2.82
N GLY A 300 -26.98 3.67 -1.55
CA GLY A 300 -27.92 4.72 -1.18
C GLY A 300 -28.37 4.65 0.28
N VAL A 301 -29.49 5.32 0.59
CA VAL A 301 -30.13 5.30 1.92
C VAL A 301 -31.51 4.67 1.80
N ALA A 302 -31.85 3.74 2.69
CA ALA A 302 -33.20 3.18 2.71
C ALA A 302 -34.23 4.24 3.10
N VAL A 303 -35.24 4.43 2.24
CA VAL A 303 -36.35 5.37 2.47
C VAL A 303 -37.62 4.67 2.94
N ASP A 304 -37.74 3.37 2.66
CA ASP A 304 -38.74 2.48 3.25
C ASP A 304 -38.16 1.05 3.39
N SER A 305 -38.94 0.11 3.91
CA SER A 305 -38.49 -1.28 4.16
C SER A 305 -38.18 -2.10 2.91
N LYS A 306 -38.41 -1.53 1.72
CA LYS A 306 -38.28 -2.14 0.40
C LYS A 306 -37.51 -1.31 -0.61
N ALA A 307 -37.20 -0.05 -0.30
CA ALA A 307 -36.67 0.91 -1.26
C ALA A 307 -35.46 1.68 -0.74
N ILE A 308 -34.49 1.88 -1.64
CA ILE A 308 -33.27 2.67 -1.43
C ILE A 308 -33.32 3.90 -2.34
N TYR A 309 -33.01 5.07 -1.78
CA TYR A 309 -32.77 6.29 -2.55
C TYR A 309 -31.30 6.40 -2.94
N ILE A 310 -31.05 6.51 -4.24
CA ILE A 310 -29.74 6.72 -4.86
C ILE A 310 -29.60 8.21 -5.17
N ALA A 311 -28.67 8.87 -4.49
CA ALA A 311 -28.37 10.28 -4.73
C ALA A 311 -27.60 10.45 -6.05
N PRO A 312 -27.77 11.57 -6.77
CA PRO A 312 -26.95 11.87 -7.93
C PRO A 312 -25.47 11.90 -7.53
N SER A 313 -24.61 11.29 -8.36
CA SER A 313 -23.16 11.40 -8.17
C SER A 313 -22.77 12.89 -8.26
N PRO A 314 -22.01 13.44 -7.31
CA PRO A 314 -21.49 14.80 -7.46
C PRO A 314 -20.64 14.83 -8.72
N THR A 315 -21.11 15.54 -9.74
CA THR A 315 -20.37 15.81 -10.96
C THR A 315 -19.01 16.41 -10.58
N LYS A 316 -17.93 15.69 -10.89
CA LYS A 316 -16.59 16.28 -10.99
C LYS A 316 -16.44 16.95 -12.35
#